data_AF-A0A844THE2-F1
#
_entry.id   AF-A0A844THE2-F1
#
_cell.length_a   1.000
_cell.length_b   1.000
_cell.length_c   1.000
_cell.angle_alpha   90.00
_cell.angle_beta   90.00
_cell.angle_gamma   90.00
#
_symmetry.space_group_name_H-M   'P 1'
#
loop_
_entity.id
_entity.type
_entity.pdbx_description
1 polymer ?
#
loop_
_entity_poly.entity_id
_entity_poly.type
_entity_poly.pdbx_seq_one_letter_code
_entity_poly.pdbx_strand_id
1 'polypeptide(L)'
;METRANYVLIGSFTLAVIAAAIGFVLWFQSLHTTKQRSPLRVVFEGPAAGLRNGGSVNFNGIRVGEVVSVKLDNPRRVVALAMVENNAPIRKDTLVGLEFQGLTGVAAISLKGGEEAAPPPPLDEDGIPTLTADPNKLQDVTEAIRGTLQNINKIVADNQESVKNSLKNLETFTNSLARNSEKIDGVMAKVDGVMLKADNLMLGLNTLAGGKDGGELFQAVKSIRELADDFDKRSGALMADGRRTLGDISRAVNNFDRNPTRVLFGASNSSQPAPPPEPPKPANERRRQ
;
A
#
# COMPACT_ATOMS: atom_id res chain seq x y z
N MET A 1 -63.86 -33.69 -53.38
CA MET A 1 -62.59 -33.33 -52.71
C MET A 1 -62.44 -34.29 -51.54
N GLU A 2 -61.66 -35.37 -51.71
CA GLU A 2 -61.49 -36.40 -50.68
C GLU A 2 -60.45 -35.95 -49.66
N THR A 3 -60.88 -35.44 -48.52
CA THR A 3 -60.00 -35.20 -47.37
C THR A 3 -59.87 -36.49 -46.56
N ARG A 4 -59.00 -37.40 -47.02
CA ARG A 4 -58.58 -38.55 -46.19
C ARG A 4 -57.71 -38.01 -45.07
N ALA A 5 -58.18 -38.13 -43.83
CA ALA A 5 -57.39 -37.76 -42.66
C ALA A 5 -56.15 -38.68 -42.58
N ASN A 6 -54.97 -38.14 -42.84
CA ASN A 6 -53.71 -38.87 -42.71
C ASN A 6 -53.38 -39.03 -41.22
N TYR A 7 -53.89 -40.08 -40.60
CA TYR A 7 -53.56 -40.44 -39.20
C TYR A 7 -52.05 -40.58 -38.97
N VAL A 8 -51.30 -40.98 -39.99
CA VAL A 8 -49.82 -41.03 -39.97
C VAL A 8 -49.21 -39.63 -39.80
N LEU A 9 -49.79 -38.60 -40.43
CA LEU A 9 -49.31 -37.21 -40.35
C LEU A 9 -49.62 -36.59 -38.99
N ILE A 10 -50.77 -36.91 -38.40
CA ILE A 10 -51.14 -36.50 -37.05
C ILE A 10 -50.25 -37.21 -36.01
N GLY A 11 -49.99 -38.50 -36.19
CA GLY A 11 -49.10 -39.27 -35.31
C GLY A 11 -47.66 -38.76 -35.36
N SER A 12 -47.12 -38.49 -36.55
CA SER A 12 -45.74 -37.98 -36.70
C SER A 12 -45.59 -36.57 -36.13
N PHE A 13 -46.58 -35.69 -36.33
CA PHE A 13 -46.59 -34.35 -35.72
C PHE A 13 -46.60 -34.42 -34.19
N THR A 14 -47.46 -35.27 -33.62
CA THR A 14 -47.54 -35.44 -32.16
C THR A 14 -46.22 -35.96 -31.59
N LEU A 15 -45.58 -36.94 -32.25
CA LEU A 15 -44.25 -37.43 -31.88
C LEU A 15 -43.17 -36.35 -31.99
N ALA A 16 -43.21 -35.53 -33.05
CA ALA A 16 -42.27 -34.42 -33.23
C ALA A 16 -42.40 -33.36 -32.12
N VAL A 17 -43.63 -33.04 -31.70
CA VAL A 17 -43.88 -32.12 -30.59
C VAL A 17 -43.37 -32.70 -29.27
N ILE A 18 -43.58 -33.99 -29.00
CA ILE A 18 -43.04 -34.66 -27.81
C ILE A 18 -41.51 -34.65 -27.83
N ALA A 19 -40.88 -34.98 -28.97
CA ALA A 19 -39.43 -34.93 -29.13
C ALA A 19 -38.87 -33.51 -28.95
N ALA A 20 -39.56 -32.50 -29.48
CA ALA A 20 -39.20 -31.09 -29.28
C ALA A 20 -39.35 -30.66 -27.82
N ALA A 21 -40.40 -31.12 -27.12
CA ALA A 21 -40.59 -30.85 -25.70
C ALA A 21 -39.49 -31.49 -24.85
N ILE A 22 -39.12 -32.74 -25.13
CA ILE A 22 -38.00 -33.43 -24.45
C ILE A 22 -36.68 -32.70 -24.75
N GLY A 23 -36.43 -32.35 -26.01
CA GLY A 23 -35.26 -31.58 -26.42
C GLY A 23 -35.18 -30.21 -25.72
N PHE A 24 -36.31 -29.52 -25.60
CA PHE A 24 -36.41 -28.25 -24.89
C PHE A 24 -36.13 -28.39 -23.39
N VAL A 25 -36.64 -29.44 -22.74
CA VAL A 25 -36.35 -29.70 -21.31
C VAL A 25 -34.87 -29.99 -21.09
N LEU A 26 -34.25 -30.82 -21.93
CA LEU A 26 -32.82 -31.12 -21.84
C LEU A 26 -31.95 -29.89 -22.13
N TRP A 27 -32.34 -29.08 -23.13
CA TRP A 27 -31.65 -27.82 -23.44
C TRP A 27 -31.79 -26.77 -22.34
N PHE A 28 -32.99 -26.65 -21.75
CA PHE A 28 -33.27 -25.71 -20.66
C PHE A 28 -32.54 -26.07 -19.36
N GLN A 29 -32.29 -27.35 -19.11
CA GLN A 29 -31.40 -27.79 -18.03
C GLN A 29 -29.93 -27.44 -18.31
N SER A 30 -29.49 -27.52 -19.57
CA SER A 30 -28.12 -27.15 -19.96
C SER A 30 -27.86 -25.63 -19.84
N LEU A 31 -28.88 -24.78 -20.03
CA LEU A 31 -28.73 -23.32 -19.89
C LEU A 31 -28.52 -22.85 -18.44
N HIS A 32 -28.80 -23.69 -17.44
CA HIS A 32 -28.56 -23.40 -16.02
C HIS A 32 -27.21 -23.90 -15.49
N THR A 33 -26.37 -24.47 -16.36
CA THR A 33 -25.04 -25.01 -16.10
C THR A 33 -24.05 -24.04 -16.76
N THR A 34 -23.21 -23.22 -16.13
CA THR A 34 -22.50 -23.33 -14.85
C THR A 34 -21.97 -21.93 -14.56
N LYS A 35 -22.48 -21.22 -13.54
CA LYS A 35 -21.59 -20.26 -12.86
C LYS A 35 -20.49 -21.14 -12.30
N GLN A 36 -19.30 -21.12 -12.89
CA GLN A 36 -18.13 -21.90 -12.45
C GLN A 36 -17.92 -21.62 -10.97
N ARG A 37 -18.49 -22.49 -10.13
CA ARG A 37 -18.45 -22.40 -8.68
C ARG A 37 -17.75 -23.64 -8.21
N SER A 38 -16.66 -23.41 -7.50
CA SER A 38 -15.84 -24.47 -6.94
C SER A 38 -16.27 -24.69 -5.48
N PRO A 39 -16.42 -25.95 -5.04
CA PRO A 39 -16.69 -26.23 -3.64
C PRO A 39 -15.48 -25.81 -2.80
N LEU A 40 -15.75 -25.15 -1.68
CA LEU A 40 -14.77 -24.73 -0.68
C LEU A 40 -15.23 -25.25 0.68
N ARG A 41 -14.38 -26.03 1.33
CA ARG A 41 -14.60 -26.51 2.70
C ARG A 41 -14.00 -25.49 3.66
N VAL A 42 -14.81 -25.00 4.58
CA VAL A 42 -14.39 -24.06 5.63
C VAL A 42 -14.56 -24.75 6.98
N VAL A 43 -13.47 -24.90 7.70
CA VAL A 43 -13.43 -25.53 9.02
C VAL A 43 -13.31 -24.45 10.08
N PHE A 44 -14.29 -24.32 10.96
CA PHE A 44 -14.25 -23.41 12.10
C PHE A 44 -13.88 -24.19 13.36
N GLU A 45 -12.79 -23.80 14.02
CA GLU A 45 -12.34 -24.38 15.30
C GLU A 45 -12.97 -23.71 16.53
N GLY A 46 -13.99 -22.87 16.30
CA GLY A 46 -14.74 -22.16 17.33
C GLY A 46 -16.23 -22.07 17.00
N PRO A 47 -17.00 -21.29 17.78
CA PRO A 47 -18.45 -21.16 17.58
C PRO A 47 -18.78 -20.52 16.23
N ALA A 48 -19.47 -21.25 15.35
CA ALA A 48 -20.03 -20.72 14.09
C ALA A 48 -21.46 -20.20 14.29
N ALA A 49 -21.69 -19.43 15.36
CA ALA A 49 -23.02 -18.98 15.74
C ALA A 49 -23.64 -18.08 14.66
N GLY A 50 -24.88 -18.37 14.28
CA GLY A 50 -25.60 -17.59 13.25
C GLY A 50 -25.30 -17.99 11.80
N LEU A 51 -24.34 -18.91 11.57
CA LEU A 51 -24.07 -19.45 10.24
C LEU A 51 -25.13 -20.49 9.87
N ARG A 52 -25.66 -20.39 8.66
CA ARG A 52 -26.69 -21.30 8.15
C ARG A 52 -26.58 -21.51 6.65
N ASN A 53 -27.26 -22.53 6.16
CA ASN A 53 -27.41 -22.77 4.72
C ASN A 53 -28.05 -21.54 4.07
N GLY A 54 -27.53 -21.15 2.90
CA GLY A 54 -27.86 -19.89 2.23
C GLY A 54 -27.11 -18.66 2.75
N GLY A 55 -26.23 -18.82 3.75
CA GLY A 55 -25.36 -17.74 4.22
C GLY A 55 -24.46 -17.22 3.11
N SER A 56 -24.21 -15.91 3.10
CA SER A 56 -23.31 -15.31 2.09
C SER A 56 -21.85 -15.66 2.41
N VAL A 57 -21.06 -15.89 1.36
CA VAL A 57 -19.60 -15.94 1.47
C VAL A 57 -19.04 -14.70 0.80
N ASN A 58 -18.34 -13.89 1.59
CA ASN A 58 -17.79 -12.61 1.18
C ASN A 58 -16.26 -12.71 1.14
N PHE A 59 -15.64 -12.06 0.16
CA PHE A 59 -14.20 -11.88 0.08
C PHE A 59 -13.90 -10.39 0.10
N ASN A 60 -13.17 -9.92 1.12
CA ASN A 60 -12.93 -8.50 1.36
C ASN A 60 -14.21 -7.64 1.27
N GLY A 61 -15.35 -8.17 1.75
CA GLY A 61 -16.65 -7.50 1.74
C GLY A 61 -17.50 -7.69 0.48
N ILE A 62 -16.96 -8.30 -0.58
CA ILE A 62 -17.70 -8.59 -1.83
C ILE A 62 -18.25 -10.01 -1.77
N ARG A 63 -19.54 -10.20 -2.06
CA ARG A 63 -20.14 -11.54 -2.12
C ARG A 63 -19.56 -12.33 -3.28
N VAL A 64 -18.87 -13.43 -2.97
CA VAL A 64 -18.23 -14.34 -3.95
C VAL A 64 -18.85 -15.73 -3.94
N GLY A 65 -19.76 -16.02 -3.02
CA GLY A 65 -20.33 -17.35 -2.90
C GLY A 65 -21.49 -17.45 -1.91
N GLU A 66 -21.82 -18.70 -1.61
CA GLU A 66 -22.93 -19.08 -0.74
C GLU A 66 -22.63 -20.38 0.00
N VAL A 67 -23.08 -20.46 1.25
CA VAL A 67 -22.97 -21.65 2.10
C VAL A 67 -24.06 -22.65 1.72
N VAL A 68 -23.66 -23.82 1.25
CA VAL A 68 -24.57 -24.90 0.85
C VAL A 68 -24.98 -25.75 2.04
N SER A 69 -24.03 -26.08 2.92
CA SER A 69 -24.31 -26.90 4.10
C SER A 69 -23.42 -26.54 5.26
N VAL A 70 -23.98 -26.54 6.47
CA VAL A 70 -23.23 -26.44 7.73
C VAL A 70 -23.46 -27.73 8.52
N LYS A 71 -22.37 -28.37 8.95
CA LYS A 71 -22.40 -29.59 9.76
C LYS A 71 -21.46 -29.46 10.95
N LEU A 72 -21.83 -30.08 12.06
CA LEU A 72 -20.96 -30.23 13.21
C LEU A 72 -20.11 -31.50 12.99
N ASP A 73 -18.79 -31.34 12.97
CA ASP A 73 -17.85 -32.46 12.86
C ASP A 73 -17.42 -32.95 14.24
N ASN A 74 -17.03 -32.01 15.12
CA ASN A 74 -16.72 -32.27 16.53
C ASN A 74 -17.47 -31.26 17.42
N PRO A 75 -17.63 -31.50 18.74
CA PRO A 75 -18.32 -30.58 19.65
C PRO A 75 -17.78 -29.13 19.66
N ARG A 76 -16.55 -28.93 19.16
CA ARG A 76 -15.89 -27.63 19.01
C ARG A 76 -15.49 -27.31 17.57
N ARG A 77 -15.87 -28.13 16.58
CA ARG A 77 -15.48 -27.97 15.18
C ARG A 77 -16.70 -28.02 14.27
N VAL A 78 -16.95 -26.93 13.56
CA VAL A 78 -18.04 -26.81 12.59
C VAL A 78 -17.44 -26.79 11.19
N VAL A 79 -17.96 -27.62 10.30
CA VAL A 79 -17.55 -27.69 8.89
C VAL A 79 -18.67 -27.11 8.04
N ALA A 80 -18.35 -26.03 7.33
CA ALA A 80 -19.23 -25.41 6.35
C ALA A 80 -18.73 -25.72 4.94
N LEU A 81 -19.63 -26.20 4.09
CA LEU A 81 -19.39 -26.34 2.66
C LEU A 81 -19.97 -25.12 1.95
N ALA A 82 -19.12 -24.38 1.25
CA ALA A 82 -19.48 -23.22 0.47
C ALA A 82 -19.25 -23.48 -1.03
N MET A 83 -20.02 -22.81 -1.86
CA MET A 83 -19.81 -22.73 -3.30
C MET A 83 -19.33 -21.31 -3.62
N VAL A 84 -18.09 -21.20 -4.09
CA VAL A 84 -17.44 -19.92 -4.37
C VAL A 84 -17.13 -19.82 -5.86
N GLU A 85 -17.27 -18.63 -6.43
CA GLU A 85 -16.94 -18.38 -7.84
C GLU A 85 -15.46 -18.67 -8.13
N ASN A 86 -15.18 -19.29 -9.27
CA ASN A 86 -13.83 -19.75 -9.64
C ASN A 86 -12.86 -18.60 -9.98
N ASN A 87 -13.38 -17.39 -10.19
CA ASN A 87 -12.61 -16.16 -10.36
C ASN A 87 -12.14 -15.55 -9.03
N ALA A 88 -12.62 -16.05 -7.88
CA ALA A 88 -12.24 -15.52 -6.57
C ALA A 88 -10.76 -15.85 -6.29
N PRO A 89 -9.92 -14.87 -5.91
CA PRO A 89 -8.50 -15.08 -5.64
C PRO A 89 -8.30 -15.73 -4.26
N ILE A 90 -8.81 -16.95 -4.08
CA ILE A 90 -8.62 -17.73 -2.86
C ILE A 90 -7.22 -18.34 -2.87
N ARG A 91 -6.52 -18.21 -1.75
CA ARG A 91 -5.12 -18.64 -1.56
C ARG A 91 -4.95 -19.32 -0.21
N LYS A 92 -3.81 -19.99 -0.01
CA LYS A 92 -3.49 -20.67 1.24
C LYS A 92 -3.43 -19.73 2.46
N ASP A 93 -3.04 -18.49 2.25
CA ASP A 93 -2.97 -17.42 3.24
C ASP A 93 -4.30 -16.65 3.41
N THR A 94 -5.36 -17.02 2.67
CA THR A 94 -6.69 -16.46 2.88
C THR A 94 -7.18 -16.81 4.28
N LEU A 95 -7.31 -15.78 5.12
CA LEU A 95 -7.86 -15.88 6.45
C LEU A 95 -9.38 -15.98 6.34
N VAL A 96 -9.94 -16.95 7.06
CA VAL A 96 -11.38 -17.15 7.11
C VAL A 96 -11.90 -16.72 8.47
N GLY A 97 -12.94 -15.92 8.46
CA GLY A 97 -13.63 -15.44 9.64
C GLY A 97 -15.13 -15.51 9.47
N LEU A 98 -15.82 -15.11 10.53
CA LEU A 98 -17.26 -14.99 10.57
C LEU A 98 -17.62 -13.51 10.76
N GLU A 99 -18.57 -13.01 9.98
CA GLU A 99 -19.03 -11.62 10.03
C GLU A 99 -20.55 -11.57 10.15
N PHE A 100 -21.06 -10.78 11.09
CA PHE A 100 -22.49 -10.64 11.30
C PHE A 100 -23.07 -9.56 10.38
N GLN A 101 -24.06 -9.93 9.58
CA GLN A 101 -24.75 -9.02 8.68
C GLN A 101 -26.00 -8.47 9.35
N GLY A 102 -25.91 -7.24 9.86
CA GLY A 102 -27.03 -6.48 10.41
C GLY A 102 -27.46 -6.88 11.82
N LEU A 103 -28.63 -6.41 12.23
CA LEU A 103 -29.18 -6.55 13.59
C LEU A 103 -29.83 -7.92 13.85
N THR A 104 -30.05 -8.72 12.81
CA THR A 104 -30.77 -10.01 12.86
C THR A 104 -29.88 -11.19 13.29
N GLY A 105 -28.58 -10.96 13.52
CA GLY A 105 -27.65 -11.97 14.01
C GLY A 105 -27.28 -13.05 12.98
N VAL A 106 -27.55 -12.80 11.69
CA VAL A 106 -27.18 -13.73 10.61
C VAL A 106 -25.71 -13.60 10.33
N ALA A 107 -25.00 -14.73 10.36
CA ALA A 107 -23.58 -14.73 10.08
C ALA A 107 -23.29 -15.10 8.62
N ALA A 108 -22.27 -14.45 8.07
CA ALA A 108 -21.70 -14.70 6.76
C ALA A 108 -20.24 -15.13 6.91
N ILE A 109 -19.75 -15.97 5.99
CA ILE A 109 -18.32 -16.31 5.93
C ILE A 109 -17.60 -15.11 5.32
N SER A 110 -16.57 -14.62 6.00
CA SER A 110 -15.73 -13.51 5.55
C SER A 110 -14.33 -14.02 5.27
N LEU A 111 -13.92 -13.98 4.00
CA LEU A 111 -12.60 -14.33 3.51
C LEU A 111 -11.80 -13.04 3.39
N LYS A 112 -10.61 -12.99 4.00
CA LYS A 112 -9.72 -11.81 3.97
C LYS A 112 -8.30 -12.22 3.63
N GLY A 113 -7.60 -11.38 2.89
CA GLY A 113 -6.21 -11.63 2.50
C GLY A 113 -6.06 -12.59 1.32
N GLY A 114 -4.83 -13.02 1.05
CA GLY A 114 -4.44 -13.68 -0.20
C GLY A 114 -3.51 -12.79 -1.02
N GLU A 115 -2.20 -12.99 -0.91
CA GLU A 115 -1.25 -12.43 -1.88
C GLU A 115 -1.44 -13.13 -3.24
N GLU A 116 -1.43 -12.38 -4.35
CA GLU A 116 -1.63 -12.95 -5.69
C GLU A 116 -0.63 -14.08 -6.01
N ALA A 117 0.58 -13.97 -5.45
CA ALA A 117 1.70 -14.90 -5.59
C ALA A 117 1.68 -16.09 -4.62
N ALA A 118 0.74 -16.14 -3.67
CA ALA A 118 0.68 -17.23 -2.70
C ALA A 118 0.26 -18.56 -3.37
N PRO A 119 0.69 -19.71 -2.84
CA PRO A 119 0.27 -21.01 -3.35
C PRO A 119 -1.26 -21.18 -3.26
N PRO A 120 -1.87 -21.99 -4.15
CA PRO A 120 -3.28 -22.34 -4.03
C PRO A 120 -3.58 -23.01 -2.68
N PRO A 121 -4.82 -22.91 -2.17
CA PRO A 121 -5.21 -23.51 -0.91
C PRO A 121 -4.97 -25.03 -0.91
N PRO A 122 -4.58 -25.62 0.23
CA PRO A 122 -4.38 -27.06 0.32
C PRO A 122 -5.68 -27.81 0.00
N LEU A 123 -5.57 -28.81 -0.88
CA LEU A 123 -6.65 -29.72 -1.18
C LEU A 123 -6.72 -30.79 -0.07
N ASP A 124 -7.93 -31.12 0.34
CA ASP A 124 -8.18 -32.23 1.27
C ASP A 124 -8.12 -33.59 0.53
N GLU A 125 -8.22 -34.71 1.27
CA GLU A 125 -8.21 -36.07 0.69
C GLU A 125 -9.26 -36.27 -0.43
N ASP A 126 -10.36 -35.52 -0.38
CA ASP A 126 -11.45 -35.54 -1.37
C ASP A 126 -11.20 -34.62 -2.58
N GLY A 127 -10.05 -33.94 -2.65
CA GLY A 127 -9.73 -32.97 -3.72
C GLY A 127 -10.44 -31.62 -3.58
N ILE A 128 -11.11 -31.35 -2.45
CA ILE A 128 -11.80 -30.07 -2.19
C ILE A 128 -10.85 -29.12 -1.44
N PRO A 129 -10.64 -27.88 -1.91
CA PRO A 129 -9.88 -26.87 -1.18
C PRO A 129 -10.45 -26.65 0.23
N THR A 130 -9.58 -26.72 1.24
CA THR A 130 -9.98 -26.55 2.63
C THR A 130 -9.25 -25.38 3.28
N LEU A 131 -10.02 -24.47 3.85
CA LEU A 131 -9.50 -23.37 4.66
C LEU A 131 -9.96 -23.53 6.11
N THR A 132 -9.06 -23.31 7.05
CA THR A 132 -9.36 -23.37 8.49
C THR A 132 -9.47 -21.94 9.03
N ALA A 133 -10.64 -21.62 9.58
CA ALA A 133 -10.88 -20.40 10.33
C ALA A 133 -10.28 -20.57 11.74
N ASP A 134 -9.06 -20.08 11.88
CA ASP A 134 -8.33 -20.09 13.14
C ASP A 134 -8.61 -18.77 13.90
N PRO A 135 -9.37 -18.80 15.01
CA PRO A 135 -9.66 -17.60 15.80
C PRO A 135 -8.42 -17.02 16.49
N ASN A 136 -7.34 -17.80 16.61
CA ASN A 136 -6.09 -17.35 17.23
C ASN A 136 -5.22 -16.58 16.25
N LYS A 137 -5.31 -16.81 14.93
CA LYS A 137 -4.56 -16.02 13.94
C LYS A 137 -4.98 -14.55 13.88
N LEU A 138 -6.24 -14.24 14.20
CA LEU A 138 -6.71 -12.86 14.35
C LEU A 138 -6.27 -12.24 15.68
N GLN A 139 -6.11 -13.06 16.73
CA GLN A 139 -5.60 -12.63 18.03
C GLN A 139 -4.08 -12.41 17.98
N ASP A 140 -3.33 -13.26 17.28
CA ASP A 140 -1.88 -13.14 17.06
C ASP A 140 -1.52 -11.81 16.38
N VAL A 141 -2.33 -11.31 15.45
CA VAL A 141 -2.12 -9.98 14.86
C VAL A 141 -2.28 -8.88 15.91
N THR A 142 -3.28 -9.00 16.78
CA THR A 142 -3.53 -8.01 17.84
C THR A 142 -2.48 -8.07 18.95
N GLU A 143 -2.01 -9.26 19.29
CA GLU A 143 -0.95 -9.53 20.26
C GLU A 143 0.43 -9.11 19.72
N ALA A 144 0.71 -9.36 18.43
CA ALA A 144 1.91 -8.87 17.75
C ALA A 144 1.96 -7.34 17.70
N ILE A 145 0.81 -6.68 17.48
CA ILE A 145 0.72 -5.21 17.56
C ILE A 145 1.02 -4.73 18.99
N ARG A 146 0.46 -5.38 20.02
CA ARG A 146 0.73 -5.04 21.44
C ARG A 146 2.18 -5.29 21.84
N GLY A 147 2.77 -6.40 21.42
CA GLY A 147 4.18 -6.75 21.66
C GLY A 147 5.15 -5.79 20.96
N THR A 148 4.82 -5.35 19.75
CA THR A 148 5.60 -4.34 19.01
C THR A 148 5.53 -2.99 19.72
N LEU A 149 4.36 -2.56 20.18
CA LEU A 149 4.19 -1.33 20.96
C LEU A 149 4.97 -1.36 22.30
N GLN A 150 5.00 -2.50 22.98
CA GLN A 150 5.78 -2.67 24.21
C GLN A 150 7.30 -2.67 23.96
N ASN A 151 7.77 -3.27 22.86
CA ASN A 151 9.19 -3.27 22.48
C ASN A 151 9.68 -1.88 22.02
N ILE A 152 8.83 -1.09 21.36
CA ILE A 152 9.17 0.29 21.01
C ILE A 152 9.35 1.14 22.28
N ASN A 153 8.45 1.01 23.25
CA ASN A 153 8.59 1.72 24.53
C ASN A 153 9.85 1.31 25.28
N LYS A 154 10.26 0.05 25.20
CA LYS A 154 11.48 -0.45 25.84
C LYS A 154 12.75 0.05 25.16
N ILE A 155 12.81 0.02 23.82
CA ILE A 155 13.95 0.55 23.05
C ILE A 155 14.10 2.06 23.25
N VAL A 156 12.98 2.80 23.30
CA VAL A 156 12.98 4.25 23.54
C VAL A 156 13.37 4.57 25.00
N ALA A 157 12.93 3.79 25.98
CA ALA A 157 13.33 3.96 27.39
C ALA A 157 14.80 3.61 27.63
N ASP A 158 15.31 2.52 27.02
CA ASP A 158 16.69 2.07 27.18
C ASP A 158 17.69 2.97 26.41
N ASN A 159 17.25 3.64 25.34
CA ASN A 159 18.09 4.56 24.55
C ASN A 159 17.78 6.04 24.80
N GLN A 160 16.93 6.36 25.77
CA GLN A 160 16.51 7.75 26.06
C GLN A 160 17.71 8.63 26.38
N GLU A 161 18.70 8.10 27.09
CA GLU A 161 19.94 8.81 27.41
C GLU A 161 20.80 9.07 26.16
N SER A 162 20.97 8.07 25.29
CA SER A 162 21.70 8.20 24.03
C SER A 162 21.05 9.19 23.07
N VAL A 163 19.72 9.17 22.96
CA VAL A 163 18.95 10.12 22.14
C VAL A 163 19.06 11.53 22.72
N LYS A 164 18.90 11.70 24.04
CA LYS A 164 19.04 12.99 24.73
C LYS A 164 20.44 13.57 24.58
N ASN A 165 21.48 12.74 24.71
CA ASN A 165 22.86 13.16 24.52
C ASN A 165 23.14 13.55 23.07
N SER A 166 22.58 12.83 22.09
CA SER A 166 22.72 13.16 20.67
C SER A 166 22.04 14.48 20.31
N LEU A 167 20.83 14.72 20.84
CA LEU A 167 20.10 15.98 20.67
C LEU A 167 20.85 17.16 21.31
N LYS A 168 21.40 16.97 22.52
CA LYS A 168 22.23 17.99 23.20
C LYS A 168 23.51 18.31 22.43
N ASN A 169 24.16 17.29 21.86
CA ASN A 169 25.35 17.47 21.02
C ASN A 169 25.01 18.19 19.72
N LEU A 170 23.88 17.84 19.08
CA LEU A 170 23.37 18.54 17.90
C LEU A 170 23.04 20.00 18.19
N GLU A 171 22.40 20.29 19.31
CA GLU A 171 22.09 21.65 19.74
C GLU A 171 23.39 22.44 19.98
N THR A 172 24.36 21.84 20.68
CA THR A 172 25.67 22.47 20.95
C THR A 172 26.45 22.75 19.66
N PHE A 173 26.44 21.80 18.73
CA PHE A 173 27.06 21.93 17.41
C PHE A 173 26.37 23.02 16.59
N THR A 174 25.04 23.00 16.51
CA THR A 174 24.24 23.97 15.75
C THR A 174 24.41 25.38 16.32
N ASN A 175 24.40 25.54 17.65
CA ASN A 175 24.66 26.83 18.29
C ASN A 175 26.08 27.32 18.04
N SER A 176 27.07 26.43 18.03
CA SER A 176 28.45 26.79 17.71
C SER A 176 28.61 27.17 16.24
N LEU A 177 27.91 26.48 15.33
CA LEU A 177 27.90 26.80 13.91
C LEU A 177 27.23 28.16 13.66
N ALA A 178 26.07 28.41 14.26
CA ALA A 178 25.35 29.68 14.15
C ALA A 178 26.21 30.86 14.63
N ARG A 179 26.85 30.74 15.80
CA ARG A 179 27.78 31.77 16.32
C ARG A 179 29.01 31.99 15.45
N ASN A 180 29.46 30.95 14.75
CA ASN A 180 30.62 31.04 13.87
C ASN A 180 30.25 31.42 12.43
N SER A 181 28.96 31.44 12.06
CA SER A 181 28.50 31.85 10.73
C SER A 181 28.98 33.26 10.39
N GLU A 182 28.86 34.22 11.33
CA GLU A 182 29.34 35.59 11.13
C GLU A 182 30.87 35.65 10.91
N LYS A 183 31.63 34.76 11.55
CA LYS A 183 33.08 34.67 11.34
C LYS A 183 33.41 34.05 10.00
N ILE A 184 32.64 33.05 9.57
CA ILE A 184 32.77 32.40 8.26
C ILE A 184 32.48 33.41 7.15
N ASP A 185 31.43 34.22 7.29
CA ASP A 185 31.11 35.31 6.36
C ASP A 185 32.24 36.35 6.31
N GLY A 186 32.81 36.69 7.47
CA GLY A 186 33.96 37.60 7.55
C GLY A 186 35.26 37.03 6.95
N VAL A 187 35.45 35.72 6.95
CA VAL A 187 36.57 35.06 6.26
C VAL A 187 36.35 35.13 4.75
N MET A 188 35.14 34.87 4.26
CA MET A 188 34.83 34.96 2.83
C MET A 188 35.02 36.38 2.29
N ALA A 189 34.53 37.39 2.99
CA ALA A 189 34.74 38.78 2.60
C ALA A 189 36.23 39.18 2.53
N LYS A 190 37.07 38.59 3.39
CA LYS A 190 38.52 38.80 3.34
C LYS A 190 39.16 38.07 2.16
N VAL A 191 38.72 36.87 1.83
CA VAL A 191 39.17 36.11 0.66
C VAL A 191 38.86 36.87 -0.62
N ASP A 192 37.63 37.37 -0.77
CA ASP A 192 37.22 38.22 -1.90
C ASP A 192 38.13 39.46 -2.02
N GLY A 193 38.38 40.12 -0.89
CA GLY A 193 39.27 41.29 -0.85
C GLY A 193 40.72 40.99 -1.22
N VAL A 194 41.24 39.82 -0.86
CA VAL A 194 42.58 39.37 -1.27
C VAL A 194 42.61 39.06 -2.77
N MET A 195 41.57 38.42 -3.30
CA MET A 195 41.46 38.08 -4.72
C MET A 195 41.42 39.33 -5.61
N LEU A 196 40.64 40.35 -5.22
CA LEU A 196 40.59 41.65 -5.90
C LEU A 196 41.94 42.37 -5.88
N LYS A 197 42.69 42.29 -4.78
CA LYS A 197 44.04 42.87 -4.68
C LYS A 197 45.04 42.10 -5.54
N ALA A 198 44.94 40.77 -5.57
CA ALA A 198 45.75 39.91 -6.42
C ALA A 198 45.51 40.20 -7.92
N ASP A 199 44.26 40.41 -8.34
CA ASP A 199 43.93 40.80 -9.73
C ASP A 199 44.53 42.16 -10.11
N ASN A 200 44.40 43.17 -9.24
CA ASN A 200 45.01 44.47 -9.47
C ASN A 200 46.54 44.40 -9.53
N LEU A 201 47.16 43.57 -8.70
CA LEU A 201 48.60 43.29 -8.74
C LEU A 201 49.01 42.60 -10.04
N MET A 202 48.25 41.62 -10.53
CA MET A 202 48.54 40.95 -11.81
C MET A 202 48.45 41.91 -12.99
N LEU A 203 47.47 42.81 -12.99
CA LEU A 203 47.34 43.85 -14.01
C LEU A 203 48.52 44.83 -13.99
N GLY A 204 48.97 45.24 -12.80
CA GLY A 204 50.16 46.09 -12.63
C GLY A 204 51.49 45.37 -12.86
N LEU A 205 51.54 44.05 -12.65
CA LEU A 205 52.73 43.24 -12.95
C LEU A 205 52.87 43.03 -14.45
N ASN A 206 51.78 42.86 -15.19
CA ASN A 206 51.83 42.75 -16.65
C ASN A 206 52.36 44.03 -17.32
N THR A 207 52.26 45.19 -16.65
CA THR A 207 52.86 46.45 -17.11
C THR A 207 54.31 46.66 -16.64
N LEU A 208 54.76 45.93 -15.60
CA LEU A 208 56.12 46.01 -15.04
C LEU A 208 57.02 44.81 -15.38
N ALA A 209 56.52 43.76 -16.05
CA ALA A 209 57.16 42.45 -16.23
C ALA A 209 58.38 42.40 -17.19
N GLY A 210 59.32 43.34 -17.05
CA GLY A 210 60.60 43.35 -17.77
C GLY A 210 61.81 42.89 -16.95
N GLY A 211 61.66 42.49 -15.68
CA GLY A 211 62.78 42.24 -14.76
C GLY A 211 62.81 40.85 -14.11
N LYS A 212 64.02 40.38 -13.74
CA LYS A 212 64.31 39.05 -13.16
C LYS A 212 63.52 38.71 -11.89
N ASP A 213 63.15 39.73 -11.10
CA ASP A 213 62.40 39.57 -9.84
C ASP A 213 60.87 39.49 -10.05
N GLY A 214 60.37 39.79 -11.26
CA GLY A 214 58.94 39.72 -11.58
C GLY A 214 58.41 38.29 -11.73
N GLY A 215 59.29 37.33 -12.05
CA GLY A 215 58.91 35.93 -12.25
C GLY A 215 58.49 35.23 -10.95
N GLU A 216 59.19 35.48 -9.85
CA GLU A 216 58.88 34.87 -8.55
C GLU A 216 57.61 35.47 -7.93
N LEU A 217 57.44 36.80 -8.06
CA LEU A 217 56.24 37.49 -7.60
C LEU A 217 54.99 37.08 -8.39
N PHE A 218 55.12 36.87 -9.71
CA PHE A 218 54.05 36.34 -10.54
C PHE A 218 53.63 34.93 -10.10
N GLN A 219 54.59 34.05 -9.79
CA GLN A 219 54.31 32.70 -9.29
C GLN A 219 53.63 32.72 -7.92
N ALA A 220 54.08 33.60 -7.01
CA ALA A 220 53.46 33.78 -5.70
C ALA A 220 51.98 34.21 -5.83
N VAL A 221 51.70 35.23 -6.66
CA VAL A 221 50.32 35.70 -6.88
C VAL A 221 49.46 34.64 -7.57
N LYS A 222 50.02 33.89 -8.52
CA LYS A 222 49.34 32.76 -9.17
C LYS A 222 48.96 31.67 -8.17
N SER A 223 49.87 31.29 -7.26
CA SER A 223 49.61 30.27 -6.25
C SER A 223 48.52 30.68 -5.25
N ILE A 224 48.48 31.95 -4.86
CA ILE A 224 47.43 32.51 -3.99
C ILE A 224 46.07 32.46 -4.70
N ARG A 225 46.05 32.75 -6.01
CA ARG A 225 44.83 32.67 -6.82
C ARG A 225 44.33 31.24 -6.99
N GLU A 226 45.22 30.29 -7.29
CA GLU A 226 44.86 28.86 -7.38
C GLU A 226 44.32 28.33 -6.05
N LEU A 227 44.93 28.72 -4.92
CA LEU A 227 44.45 28.36 -3.59
C LEU A 227 43.08 28.98 -3.29
N ALA A 228 42.87 30.25 -3.65
CA ALA A 228 41.58 30.93 -3.49
C ALA A 228 40.49 30.31 -4.38
N ASP A 229 40.80 29.95 -5.62
CA ASP A 229 39.87 29.25 -6.53
C ASP A 229 39.49 27.84 -6.03
N ASP A 230 40.45 27.07 -5.49
CA ASP A 230 40.16 25.76 -4.91
C ASP A 230 39.32 25.88 -3.62
N PHE A 231 39.62 26.90 -2.80
CA PHE A 231 38.84 27.19 -1.60
C PHE A 231 37.42 27.67 -1.91
N ASP A 232 37.22 28.54 -2.90
CA ASP A 232 35.90 29.00 -3.34
C ASP A 232 35.06 27.84 -3.89
N LYS A 233 35.64 26.99 -4.75
CA LYS A 233 34.95 25.79 -5.27
C LYS A 233 34.53 24.82 -4.17
N ARG A 234 35.43 24.51 -3.23
CA ARG A 234 35.14 23.57 -2.14
C ARG A 234 34.18 24.16 -1.11
N SER A 235 34.31 25.45 -0.80
CA SER A 235 33.41 26.12 0.14
C SER A 235 32.02 26.31 -0.46
N GLY A 236 31.90 26.63 -1.75
CA GLY A 236 30.63 26.69 -2.46
C GLY A 236 29.90 25.35 -2.46
N ALA A 237 30.60 24.25 -2.71
CA ALA A 237 30.04 22.89 -2.63
C ALA A 237 29.57 22.56 -1.20
N LEU A 238 30.40 22.84 -0.20
CA LEU A 238 30.07 22.61 1.21
C LEU A 238 28.86 23.44 1.68
N MET A 239 28.75 24.69 1.24
CA MET A 239 27.63 25.57 1.56
C MET A 239 26.33 25.15 0.87
N ALA A 240 26.42 24.59 -0.35
CA ALA A 240 25.27 24.04 -1.05
C ALA A 240 24.75 22.77 -0.36
N ASP A 241 25.65 21.88 0.06
CA ASP A 241 25.30 20.65 0.79
C ASP A 241 24.81 20.95 2.22
N GLY A 242 25.42 21.92 2.90
CA GLY A 242 24.95 22.42 4.19
C GLY A 242 23.53 22.98 4.11
N ARG A 243 23.23 23.82 3.10
CA ARG A 243 21.87 24.35 2.89
C ARG A 243 20.85 23.27 2.56
N ARG A 244 21.20 22.27 1.74
CA ARG A 244 20.34 21.11 1.48
C ARG A 244 20.05 20.34 2.77
N THR A 245 21.08 20.01 3.52
CA THR A 245 20.97 19.25 4.77
C THR A 245 20.10 19.97 5.79
N LEU A 246 20.28 21.29 5.96
CA LEU A 246 19.44 22.10 6.84
C LEU A 246 17.98 22.15 6.36
N GLY A 247 17.74 22.23 5.06
CA GLY A 247 16.40 22.16 4.47
C GLY A 247 15.73 20.79 4.68
N ASP A 248 16.48 19.71 4.59
CA ASP A 248 16.00 18.34 4.84
C ASP A 248 15.66 18.13 6.31
N ILE A 249 16.54 18.59 7.22
CA ILE A 249 16.31 18.55 8.66
C ILE A 249 15.07 19.38 9.04
N SER A 250 14.94 20.60 8.51
CA SER A 250 13.78 21.45 8.77
C SER A 250 12.47 20.80 8.29
N ARG A 251 12.49 20.15 7.12
CA ARG A 251 11.34 19.38 6.61
C ARG A 251 11.02 18.18 7.48
N ALA A 252 12.03 17.42 7.92
CA ALA A 252 11.85 16.26 8.77
C ALA A 252 11.25 16.65 10.14
N VAL A 253 11.77 17.70 10.77
CA VAL A 253 11.27 18.21 12.06
C VAL A 253 9.84 18.72 11.94
N ASN A 254 9.53 19.53 10.92
CA ASN A 254 8.17 20.03 10.70
C ASN A 254 7.17 18.90 10.37
N ASN A 255 7.62 17.85 9.66
CA ASN A 255 6.77 16.69 9.37
C ASN A 255 6.54 15.83 10.63
N PHE A 256 7.55 15.70 11.48
CA PHE A 256 7.45 15.00 12.76
C PHE A 256 6.52 15.71 13.74
N ASP A 257 6.59 17.05 13.84
CA ASP A 257 5.72 17.87 14.69
C ASP A 257 4.25 17.77 14.25
N ARG A 258 4.01 17.74 12.94
CA ARG A 258 2.65 17.69 12.39
C ARG A 258 2.03 16.28 12.37
N ASN A 259 2.82 15.22 12.20
CA ASN A 259 2.32 13.85 12.06
C ASN A 259 3.30 12.82 12.65
N PRO A 260 3.47 12.76 13.99
CA PRO A 260 4.42 11.86 14.63
C PRO A 260 4.06 10.37 14.41
N THR A 261 2.77 10.07 14.26
CA THR A 261 2.26 8.71 14.01
C THR A 261 2.67 8.16 12.64
N ARG A 262 2.86 8.98 11.61
CA ARG A 262 3.23 8.52 10.26
C ARG A 262 4.63 7.92 10.19
N VAL A 263 5.54 8.40 11.02
CA VAL A 263 6.92 7.91 11.10
C VAL A 263 6.98 6.60 11.88
N LEU A 264 6.14 6.44 12.91
CA LEU A 264 6.08 5.24 13.74
C LEU A 264 5.28 4.09 13.11
N PHE A 265 4.28 4.37 12.28
CA PHE A 265 3.40 3.35 11.69
C PHE A 265 3.57 3.14 10.19
N GLY A 266 4.51 3.87 9.57
CA GLY A 266 4.70 3.84 8.12
C GLY A 266 3.56 4.53 7.38
N ALA A 267 3.88 5.08 6.20
CA ALA A 267 2.86 5.72 5.37
C ALA A 267 1.89 4.65 4.83
N SER A 268 0.67 4.61 5.38
CA SER A 268 -0.44 3.94 4.69
C SER A 268 -0.71 4.73 3.40
N ASN A 269 -0.24 4.19 2.27
CA ASN A 269 -0.57 4.70 0.94
C ASN A 269 -2.07 4.51 0.66
N SER A 270 -2.90 5.40 1.20
CA SER A 270 -4.26 5.60 0.73
C SER A 270 -4.24 6.70 -0.34
N SER A 271 -3.61 6.41 -1.48
CA SER A 271 -3.90 7.11 -2.72
C SER A 271 -5.26 6.63 -3.21
N GLN A 272 -6.33 7.17 -2.61
CA GLN A 272 -7.67 7.03 -3.11
C GLN A 272 -7.95 8.25 -4.00
N PRO A 273 -8.09 8.08 -5.33
CA PRO A 273 -8.52 9.17 -6.19
C PRO A 273 -9.91 9.63 -5.74
N ALA A 274 -10.10 10.94 -5.59
CA ALA A 274 -11.40 11.52 -5.30
C ALA A 274 -12.44 11.04 -6.33
N PRO A 275 -13.66 10.64 -5.90
CA PRO A 275 -14.70 10.21 -6.84
C PRO A 275 -15.05 11.36 -7.80
N PRO A 276 -15.36 11.07 -9.08
CA PRO A 276 -15.75 12.09 -10.05
C PRO A 276 -17.02 12.82 -9.58
N PRO A 277 -17.17 14.12 -9.89
CA PRO A 277 -18.36 14.88 -9.51
C PRO A 277 -19.61 14.27 -10.14
N GLU A 278 -20.64 14.07 -9.31
CA GLU A 278 -21.94 13.54 -9.74
C GLU A 278 -22.55 14.41 -10.86
N PRO A 279 -23.13 13.80 -11.91
CA PRO A 279 -23.82 14.54 -12.94
C PRO A 279 -25.06 15.26 -12.37
N PRO A 280 -25.39 16.46 -12.89
CA PRO A 280 -26.48 17.27 -12.35
C PRO A 280 -27.82 16.56 -12.53
N LYS A 281 -28.61 16.50 -11.44
CA LYS A 281 -29.96 15.92 -11.42
C LYS A 281 -30.85 16.64 -12.44
N PRO A 282 -31.65 15.92 -13.25
CA PRO A 282 -32.55 16.54 -14.21
C PRO A 282 -33.59 17.39 -13.47
N ALA A 283 -33.78 18.62 -13.95
CA ALA A 283 -34.79 19.54 -13.46
C ALA A 283 -36.18 18.93 -13.65
N ASN A 284 -36.91 18.79 -12.55
CA ASN A 284 -38.32 18.43 -12.57
C ASN A 284 -39.08 19.47 -13.40
N GLU A 285 -39.47 19.09 -14.63
CA GLU A 285 -40.55 19.74 -15.36
C GLU A 285 -41.83 19.59 -14.53
N ARG A 286 -42.14 20.63 -13.74
CA ARG A 286 -43.47 20.78 -13.16
C ARG A 286 -44.45 20.99 -14.31
N ARG A 287 -45.22 19.93 -14.57
CA ARG A 287 -46.44 19.90 -15.36
C ARG A 287 -47.20 21.23 -15.30
N ARG A 288 -47.37 21.83 -16.47
CA ARG A 288 -48.59 22.60 -16.77
C ARG A 288 -49.76 21.62 -16.80
N GLN A 289 -50.72 21.81 -15.91
CA GLN A 289 -52.16 21.64 -16.12
C GLN A 289 -52.87 22.10 -14.85
#